data_AF-A0A483AKP6-F1
#
_entry.id   AF-A0A483AKP6-F1
#
_cell.length_a   1.000
_cell.length_b   1.000
_cell.length_c   1.000
_cell.angle_alpha   90.00
_cell.angle_beta   90.00
_cell.angle_gamma   90.00
#
_symmetry.space_group_name_H-M   'P 1'
#
loop_
_entity.id
_entity.type
_entity.pdbx_description
1 polymer ?
#
loop_
_entity_poly.entity_id
_entity_poly.type
_entity_poly.pdbx_seq_one_letter_code
_entity_poly.pdbx_strand_id
1 'polypeptide(L)'
;MQIASKHNILPQNLQNWKKTFLANAEIAMEPSKAVKEYKDELIKAQMRNERLTTLVGKVTVEKEWLAKKLKSLGSSNRKQLVDLKPSLLHASYSLSVNHQCQLLGVNRSGIYYK
;
A
#
# COMPACT_ATOMS: atom_id res chain seq x y z
N MET A 1 20.04 -7.11 47.63
CA MET A 1 21.10 -8.15 47.59
C MET A 1 20.70 -9.45 48.30
N GLN A 2 19.98 -9.40 49.42
CA GLN A 2 19.68 -10.59 50.23
C GLN A 2 18.90 -11.71 49.51
N ILE A 3 17.93 -11.38 48.65
CA ILE A 3 17.12 -12.39 47.94
C ILE A 3 17.96 -13.14 46.88
N ALA A 4 18.78 -12.43 46.11
CA ALA A 4 19.62 -13.03 45.08
C ALA A 4 20.64 -14.03 45.70
N SER A 5 21.29 -13.62 46.80
CA SER A 5 22.21 -14.48 47.55
C SER A 5 21.52 -15.69 48.19
N LYS A 6 20.30 -15.52 48.73
CA LYS A 6 19.53 -16.61 49.36
C LYS A 6 19.16 -17.72 48.39
N HIS A 7 18.98 -17.39 47.11
CA HIS A 7 18.58 -18.33 46.07
C HIS A 7 19.71 -18.71 45.11
N ASN A 8 20.96 -18.34 45.41
CA ASN A 8 22.13 -18.55 44.55
C ASN A 8 21.95 -18.00 43.13
N ILE A 9 21.24 -16.86 43.01
CA ILE A 9 20.97 -16.17 41.75
C ILE A 9 21.93 -14.98 41.65
N LEU A 10 22.56 -14.80 40.49
CA LEU A 10 23.37 -13.61 40.24
C LEU A 10 22.47 -12.36 40.28
N PRO A 11 22.83 -11.28 41.00
CA PRO A 11 22.01 -10.07 41.09
C PRO A 11 21.62 -9.48 39.72
N GLN A 12 22.50 -9.63 38.71
CA GLN A 12 22.23 -9.22 37.33
C GLN A 12 21.05 -9.98 36.70
N ASN A 13 20.90 -11.27 36.99
CA ASN A 13 19.78 -12.06 36.48
C ASN A 13 18.46 -11.57 37.06
N LEU A 14 18.43 -11.22 38.35
CA LEU A 14 17.24 -10.67 38.99
C LEU A 14 16.83 -9.31 38.39
N GLN A 15 17.81 -8.46 38.06
CA GLN A 15 17.55 -7.19 37.36
C GLN A 15 17.00 -7.43 35.96
N ASN A 16 17.59 -8.36 35.21
CA ASN A 16 17.13 -8.72 33.87
C ASN A 16 15.70 -9.28 33.90
N TRP A 17 15.40 -10.19 34.82
CA TRP A 17 14.05 -10.75 34.98
C TRP A 17 13.04 -9.70 35.41
N LYS A 18 13.39 -8.79 36.32
CA LYS A 18 12.53 -7.67 36.69
C LYS A 18 12.19 -6.81 35.47
N LYS A 19 13.20 -6.50 34.64
CA LYS A 19 13.01 -5.74 33.40
C LYS A 19 12.06 -6.49 32.44
N THR A 20 12.28 -7.79 32.22
CA THR A 20 11.41 -8.61 31.37
C THR A 20 9.99 -8.71 31.93
N PHE A 21 9.83 -8.90 33.23
CA PHE A 21 8.52 -8.97 33.87
C PHE A 21 7.76 -7.67 33.67
N LEU A 22 8.36 -6.52 34.00
CA LEU A 22 7.70 -5.22 33.86
C LEU A 22 7.34 -4.91 32.40
N ALA A 23 8.18 -5.30 31.43
CA ALA A 23 7.88 -5.12 30.01
C ALA A 23 6.70 -5.97 29.51
N ASN A 24 6.41 -7.10 30.15
CA ASN A 24 5.35 -8.02 29.75
C ASN A 24 4.15 -8.04 30.71
N ALA A 25 4.24 -7.36 31.86
CA ALA A 25 3.26 -7.45 32.93
C ALA A 25 1.87 -6.98 32.49
N GLU A 26 1.79 -5.90 31.72
CA GLU A 26 0.50 -5.40 31.21
C GLU A 26 -0.19 -6.43 30.30
N ILE A 27 0.55 -7.04 29.37
CA ILE A 27 0.02 -8.06 28.46
C ILE A 27 -0.39 -9.34 29.23
N ALA A 28 0.40 -9.73 30.24
CA ALA A 28 0.13 -10.92 31.05
C ALA A 28 -1.08 -10.74 31.98
N MET A 29 -1.30 -9.54 32.49
CA MET A 29 -2.41 -9.23 33.40
C MET A 29 -3.71 -8.93 32.66
N GLU A 30 -3.64 -8.31 31.48
CA GLU A 30 -4.80 -7.93 30.67
C GLU A 30 -4.74 -8.53 29.25
N PRO A 31 -4.69 -9.87 29.10
CA PRO A 31 -4.50 -10.52 27.81
C PRO A 31 -5.64 -10.20 26.82
N SER A 32 -6.87 -10.09 27.32
CA SER A 32 -8.05 -9.76 26.51
C SER A 32 -7.98 -8.36 25.89
N LYS A 33 -7.46 -7.37 26.65
CA LYS A 33 -7.29 -5.99 26.17
C LYS A 33 -6.21 -5.93 25.09
N ALA A 34 -5.03 -6.52 25.36
CA ALA A 34 -3.94 -6.59 24.40
C ALA A 34 -4.37 -7.29 23.10
N VAL A 35 -5.05 -8.44 23.19
CA VAL A 35 -5.55 -9.17 22.01
C VAL A 35 -6.55 -8.34 21.20
N LYS A 36 -7.43 -7.57 21.86
CA LYS A 36 -8.38 -6.69 21.18
C LYS A 36 -7.66 -5.57 20.42
N GLU A 37 -6.74 -4.87 21.08
CA GLU A 37 -5.95 -3.79 20.47
C GLU A 37 -5.15 -4.30 19.26
N TYR A 38 -4.48 -5.45 19.39
CA TYR A 38 -3.77 -6.06 18.26
C TYR A 38 -4.68 -6.44 17.09
N LYS A 39 -5.88 -6.98 17.35
CA LYS A 39 -6.86 -7.28 16.29
C LYS A 39 -7.33 -6.02 15.58
N ASP A 40 -7.62 -4.96 16.33
CA ASP A 40 -8.05 -3.68 15.77
C ASP A 40 -6.95 -3.04 14.91
N GLU A 41 -5.69 -3.10 15.36
CA GLU A 41 -4.53 -2.65 14.58
C GLU A 41 -4.32 -3.50 13.33
N LEU A 42 -4.48 -4.82 13.43
CA LEU A 42 -4.36 -5.73 12.30
C LEU A 42 -5.40 -5.41 11.21
N ILE A 43 -6.66 -5.20 11.60
CA ILE A 43 -7.73 -4.81 10.66
C ILE A 43 -7.39 -3.46 10.01
N LYS A 44 -6.96 -2.46 10.79
CA LYS A 44 -6.54 -1.15 10.24
C LYS A 44 -5.35 -1.28 9.29
N ALA A 45 -4.41 -2.17 9.56
CA ALA A 45 -3.27 -2.43 8.68
C ALA A 45 -3.70 -3.11 7.38
N GLN A 46 -4.59 -4.11 7.45
CA GLN A 46 -5.16 -4.79 6.29
C GLN A 46 -5.92 -3.82 5.38
N MET A 47 -6.82 -3.00 5.93
CA MET A 47 -7.56 -1.99 5.16
C MET A 47 -6.63 -0.99 4.47
N ARG A 48 -5.56 -0.56 5.14
CA ARG A 48 -4.54 0.32 4.53
C ARG A 48 -3.82 -0.38 3.40
N ASN A 49 -3.46 -1.64 3.57
CA ASN A 49 -2.75 -2.43 2.57
C ASN A 49 -3.60 -2.68 1.32
N GLU A 50 -4.89 -3.00 1.48
CA GLU A 50 -5.83 -3.15 0.37
C GLU A 50 -5.99 -1.86 -0.44
N ARG A 51 -6.14 -0.72 0.26
CA ARG A 51 -6.21 0.60 -0.37
C ARG A 51 -4.94 0.92 -1.16
N LEU A 52 -3.77 0.65 -0.57
CA LEU A 52 -2.49 0.88 -1.23
C LEU A 52 -2.32 -0.03 -2.44
N THR A 53 -2.66 -1.31 -2.32
CA THR A 53 -2.59 -2.28 -3.42
C THR A 53 -3.47 -1.85 -4.60
N THR A 54 -4.69 -1.41 -4.32
CA THR A 54 -5.61 -0.87 -5.35
C THR A 54 -5.04 0.36 -6.03
N LEU A 55 -4.47 1.30 -5.25
CA LEU A 55 -3.87 2.52 -5.79
C LEU A 55 -2.63 2.24 -6.63
N VAL A 56 -1.75 1.36 -6.17
CA VAL A 56 -0.55 0.95 -6.89
C VAL A 56 -0.93 0.27 -8.20
N GLY A 57 -1.92 -0.62 -8.20
CA GLY A 57 -2.43 -1.25 -9.42
C GLY A 57 -2.93 -0.21 -10.44
N LYS A 58 -3.74 0.75 -9.99
CA LYS A 58 -4.24 1.86 -10.83
C LYS A 58 -3.09 2.69 -11.41
N VAL A 59 -2.18 3.19 -10.57
CA VAL A 59 -1.07 4.05 -11.00
C VAL A 59 -0.10 3.29 -11.91
N THR A 60 0.10 1.99 -11.71
CA THR A 60 0.96 1.16 -12.56
C THR A 60 0.39 1.07 -13.98
N VAL A 61 -0.90 0.77 -14.11
CA VAL A 61 -1.59 0.74 -15.42
C VAL A 61 -1.52 2.10 -16.12
N GLU A 62 -1.77 3.19 -15.41
CA GLU A 62 -1.69 4.55 -15.96
C GLU A 62 -0.28 4.90 -16.45
N LYS A 63 0.74 4.61 -15.63
CA LYS A 63 2.15 4.87 -15.94
C LYS A 63 2.60 4.07 -17.17
N GLU A 64 2.30 2.79 -17.22
CA GLU A 64 2.69 1.93 -18.35
C GLU A 64 2.01 2.36 -19.66
N TRP A 65 0.72 2.71 -19.58
CA TRP A 65 0.00 3.23 -20.74
C TRP A 65 0.62 4.55 -21.22
N LEU A 66 0.86 5.52 -20.34
CA LEU A 66 1.50 6.79 -20.69
C LEU A 66 2.90 6.61 -21.27
N ALA A 67 3.72 5.72 -20.68
CA ALA A 67 5.06 5.43 -21.17
C ALA A 67 5.03 4.84 -22.60
N LYS A 68 4.05 3.97 -22.90
CA LYS A 68 3.85 3.43 -24.25
C LYS A 68 3.46 4.53 -25.24
N LYS A 69 2.57 5.46 -24.84
CA LYS A 69 2.15 6.60 -25.68
C LYS A 69 3.25 7.62 -25.91
N LEU A 70 4.11 7.85 -24.91
CA LEU A 70 5.26 8.76 -25.04
C LEU A 70 6.32 8.22 -26.00
N LYS A 71 6.53 6.91 -26.08
CA LYS A 71 7.41 6.32 -27.09
C LYS A 71 6.92 6.58 -28.52
N SER A 72 5.62 6.74 -28.74
CA SER A 72 5.04 7.07 -30.05
C SER A 72 4.98 8.56 -30.38
N LEU A 73 5.39 9.46 -29.46
CA LEU A 73 5.17 10.91 -29.57
C LEU A 73 6.09 11.65 -30.55
N GLY A 74 6.92 10.95 -31.33
CA GLY A 74 7.93 11.55 -32.21
C GLY A 74 7.42 12.60 -33.21
N SER A 75 6.12 12.67 -33.52
CA SER A 75 5.51 13.72 -34.37
C SER A 75 3.98 13.87 -34.25
N SER A 76 3.32 13.24 -33.26
CA SER A 76 1.84 13.14 -33.23
C SER A 76 1.19 14.14 -32.26
N ASN A 77 0.05 14.72 -32.66
CA ASN A 77 -0.76 15.55 -31.76
C ASN A 77 -1.27 14.70 -30.58
N ARG A 78 -1.34 15.25 -29.36
CA ARG A 78 -1.80 14.53 -28.16
C ARG A 78 -3.16 13.84 -28.36
N LYS A 79 -4.05 14.45 -29.15
CA LYS A 79 -5.37 13.88 -29.50
C LYS A 79 -5.27 12.53 -30.25
N GLN A 80 -4.22 12.34 -31.05
CA GLN A 80 -4.01 11.12 -31.85
C GLN A 80 -3.48 9.95 -31.01
N LEU A 81 -3.06 10.20 -29.77
CA LEU A 81 -2.55 9.15 -28.87
C LEU A 81 -3.68 8.35 -28.20
N VAL A 82 -4.92 8.86 -28.25
CA VAL A 82 -6.09 8.22 -27.63
C VAL A 82 -6.52 7.01 -28.44
N ASP A 83 -6.60 5.86 -27.77
CA ASP A 83 -7.09 4.60 -28.35
C ASP A 83 -8.62 4.59 -28.32
N LEU A 84 -9.24 4.97 -29.44
CA LEU A 84 -10.70 4.94 -29.60
C LEU A 84 -11.27 3.51 -29.66
N LYS A 85 -10.45 2.54 -30.07
CA LYS A 85 -10.76 1.11 -30.06
C LYS A 85 -9.65 0.38 -29.32
N PRO A 86 -9.74 0.22 -27.99
CA PRO A 86 -8.78 -0.56 -27.24
C PRO A 86 -8.80 -1.99 -27.81
N SER A 87 -7.67 -2.45 -28.35
CA SER A 87 -7.56 -3.80 -28.90
C SER A 87 -7.76 -4.82 -27.78
N LEU A 88 -8.66 -5.79 -27.98
CA LEU A 88 -8.98 -6.86 -27.02
C LEU A 88 -7.74 -7.69 -26.63
N LEU A 89 -6.68 -7.67 -27.43
CA LEU A 89 -5.40 -8.32 -27.18
C LEU A 89 -4.62 -7.75 -25.98
N HIS A 90 -4.95 -6.53 -25.51
CA HIS A 90 -4.29 -5.88 -24.36
C HIS A 90 -5.32 -5.44 -23.29
N ALA A 91 -6.33 -6.26 -23.05
CA ALA A 91 -7.43 -5.96 -22.12
C ALA A 91 -6.96 -5.56 -20.69
N SER A 92 -5.83 -6.08 -20.21
CA SER A 92 -5.28 -5.77 -18.88
C SER A 92 -4.79 -4.32 -18.71
N TYR A 93 -4.57 -3.60 -19.81
CA TYR A 93 -4.09 -2.20 -19.82
C TYR A 93 -5.06 -1.25 -20.52
N SER A 94 -6.27 -1.71 -20.79
CA SER A 94 -7.25 -0.95 -21.57
C SER A 94 -7.92 0.10 -20.67
N LEU A 95 -7.37 1.31 -20.65
CA LEU A 95 -8.00 2.48 -20.03
C LEU A 95 -9.20 2.93 -20.86
N SER A 96 -10.27 3.39 -20.21
CA SER A 96 -11.41 3.97 -20.92
C SER A 96 -11.00 5.23 -21.67
N VAL A 97 -11.67 5.55 -22.79
CA VAL A 97 -11.39 6.77 -23.57
C VAL A 97 -11.42 8.03 -22.69
N ASN A 98 -12.40 8.13 -21.78
CA ASN A 98 -12.49 9.23 -20.81
C ASN A 98 -11.22 9.35 -19.97
N HIS A 99 -10.76 8.22 -19.43
CA HIS A 99 -9.60 8.20 -18.54
C HIS A 99 -8.32 8.55 -19.30
N GLN A 100 -8.17 8.04 -20.53
CA GLN A 100 -7.07 8.43 -21.42
C GLN A 100 -7.08 9.95 -21.71
N CYS A 101 -8.25 10.54 -21.97
CA CYS A 101 -8.38 11.99 -22.19
C CYS A 101 -7.91 12.78 -20.96
N GLN A 102 -8.30 12.34 -19.77
CA GLN A 102 -7.91 12.95 -18.50
C GLN A 102 -6.40 12.88 -18.28
N LEU A 103 -5.78 11.72 -18.51
CA LEU A 103 -4.33 11.53 -18.38
C LEU A 103 -3.53 12.39 -19.37
N LEU A 104 -4.04 12.57 -20.59
CA LEU A 104 -3.40 13.38 -21.62
C LEU A 104 -3.74 14.88 -21.55
N GLY A 105 -4.68 15.27 -20.68
CA GLY A 105 -5.16 16.65 -20.57
C GLY A 105 -5.85 17.17 -21.84
N VAL A 106 -6.56 16.30 -22.57
CA VAL A 106 -7.28 16.66 -23.81
C VAL A 106 -8.78 16.62 -23.60
N ASN A 107 -9.51 17.54 -24.24
CA ASN A 107 -10.98 17.51 -24.20
C ASN A 107 -11.51 16.37 -25.08
N ARG A 108 -12.38 15.52 -24.51
CA ARG A 108 -12.99 14.38 -25.20
C ARG A 108 -13.74 14.77 -26.48
N SER A 109 -14.50 15.86 -26.47
CA SER A 109 -15.30 16.27 -27.64
C SER A 109 -14.39 16.54 -28.83
N GLY A 110 -13.26 17.20 -28.58
CA GLY A 110 -12.27 17.56 -29.60
C GLY A 110 -11.50 16.39 -30.21
N ILE A 111 -11.73 15.15 -29.78
CA ILE A 111 -11.17 13.92 -30.39
C ILE A 111 -12.04 13.43 -31.56
N TYR A 112 -13.34 13.68 -31.50
CA TYR A 112 -14.28 13.21 -32.52
C TYR A 112 -14.42 14.20 -33.69
N TYR A 113 -14.02 15.45 -33.51
CA TYR A 113 -13.99 16.46 -34.57
C TYR A 113 -12.61 16.49 -35.22
N LYS A 114 -12.56 16.25 -36.54
CA LYS A 114 -11.36 16.33 -37.38
C LYS A 114 -11.15 17.75 -37.87
#